data_AF-A0A1Q7NIQ4-F1
#
_entry.id   AF-A0A1Q7NIQ4-F1
#
_cell.length_a   1.000
_cell.length_b   1.000
_cell.length_c   1.000
_cell.angle_alpha   90.00
_cell.angle_beta   90.00
_cell.angle_gamma   90.00
#
_symmetry.space_group_name_H-M   'P 1'
#
loop_
_entity.id
_entity.type
_entity.pdbx_description
1 polymer ?
#
loop_
_entity_poly.entity_id
_entity_poly.type
_entity_poly.pdbx_seq_one_letter_code
_entity_poly.pdbx_strand_id
1 'polypeptide(L)'
;MPAGAQTVLDASIEDIDAGRYEKLYQEAADEWRQSATLEQSETTLRTLHEKLGSVRVRDFETAREEQTSTAPIPGHSLIVIYQTSFERGRGMETFTLVEHGGRWYLARYFVSSTALK
;
A
#
# COMPACT_ATOMS: atom_id res chain seq x y z
N MET A 1 -7.01 7.42 -13.21
CA MET A 1 -6.76 7.47 -11.76
C MET A 1 -7.14 8.87 -11.26
N PRO A 2 -7.96 9.00 -10.20
CA PRO A 2 -8.26 10.29 -9.59
C PRO A 2 -6.99 11.01 -9.10
N ALA A 3 -6.87 12.33 -9.31
CA ALA A 3 -5.66 13.08 -8.96
C ALA A 3 -5.33 13.02 -7.45
N GLY A 4 -6.36 13.04 -6.60
CA GLY A 4 -6.21 12.87 -5.16
C GLY A 4 -5.67 11.48 -4.79
N ALA A 5 -6.14 10.44 -5.46
CA ALA A 5 -5.65 9.08 -5.25
C ALA A 5 -4.18 8.93 -5.68
N GLN A 6 -3.81 9.50 -6.84
CA GLN A 6 -2.44 9.47 -7.32
C GLN A 6 -1.48 10.16 -6.34
N THR A 7 -1.86 11.32 -5.81
CA THR A 7 -1.06 12.06 -4.83
C THR A 7 -0.78 11.22 -3.56
N VAL A 8 -1.81 10.53 -3.06
CA VAL A 8 -1.68 9.67 -1.87
C VAL A 8 -0.87 8.42 -2.17
N LEU A 9 -1.02 7.82 -3.36
CA LEU A 9 -0.23 6.69 -3.80
C LEU A 9 1.26 7.04 -3.85
N ASP A 10 1.61 8.15 -4.50
CA ASP A 10 2.99 8.59 -4.65
C ASP A 10 3.64 8.88 -3.28
N ALA A 11 2.93 9.59 -2.40
CA ALA A 11 3.40 9.85 -1.03
C ALA A 11 3.57 8.56 -0.20
N SER A 12 2.64 7.62 -0.35
CA SER A 12 2.71 6.32 0.34
C SER A 12 3.90 5.50 -0.12
N ILE A 13 4.16 5.46 -1.43
CA ILE A 13 5.33 4.78 -2.00
C ILE A 13 6.62 5.41 -1.46
N GLU A 14 6.69 6.74 -1.44
CA GLU A 14 7.86 7.45 -0.92
C GLU A 14 8.12 7.12 0.56
N ASP A 15 7.07 7.11 1.39
CA ASP A 15 7.18 6.78 2.82
C ASP A 15 7.57 5.30 3.04
N ILE A 16 7.06 4.38 2.22
CA ILE A 16 7.45 2.95 2.28
C ILE A 16 8.93 2.77 1.91
N ASP A 17 9.36 3.37 0.80
CA ASP A 17 10.74 3.25 0.31
C ASP A 17 11.74 3.89 1.26
N ALA A 18 11.37 5.01 1.89
CA ALA A 18 12.18 5.71 2.88
C ALA A 18 12.10 5.09 4.29
N GLY A 19 11.31 4.03 4.50
CA GLY A 19 11.17 3.37 5.80
C GLY A 19 10.42 4.20 6.85
N ARG A 20 9.62 5.19 6.45
CA ARG A 20 8.86 6.09 7.32
C ARG A 20 7.51 5.48 7.72
N TYR A 21 7.56 4.28 8.29
CA TYR A 21 6.38 3.45 8.54
C TYR A 21 5.41 4.05 9.57
N GLU A 22 5.93 4.73 10.61
CA GLU A 22 5.08 5.45 11.55
C GLU A 22 4.26 6.55 10.86
N LYS A 23 4.89 7.37 10.02
CA LYS A 23 4.22 8.42 9.24
C LYS A 23 3.15 7.81 8.32
N LEU A 24 3.52 6.77 7.56
CA LEU A 24 2.61 6.05 6.69
C LEU A 24 1.36 5.57 7.45
N TYR A 25 1.53 4.99 8.64
CA TYR A 25 0.43 4.49 9.46
C TYR A 25 -0.45 5.62 10.03
N GLN A 26 0.16 6.74 10.46
CA GLN A 26 -0.58 7.89 10.98
C GLN A 26 -1.42 8.59 9.90
N GLU A 27 -0.96 8.58 8.65
CA GLU A 27 -1.65 9.17 7.50
C GLU A 27 -2.64 8.19 6.82
N ALA A 28 -2.60 6.90 7.18
CA ALA A 28 -3.45 5.85 6.61
C ALA A 28 -4.93 5.99 6.99
N ALA A 29 -5.76 5.34 6.18
CA ALA A 29 -7.21 5.27 6.40
C ALA A 29 -7.54 4.55 7.72
N ASP A 30 -8.74 4.79 8.25
CA ASP A 30 -9.23 4.10 9.44
C ASP A 30 -9.26 2.57 9.25
N GLU A 31 -9.50 2.09 8.03
CA GLU A 31 -9.50 0.67 7.68
C GLU A 31 -8.15 -0.01 7.97
N TRP A 32 -7.03 0.68 7.74
CA TRP A 32 -5.72 0.15 8.11
C TRP A 32 -5.61 0.06 9.64
N ARG A 33 -5.94 1.16 10.33
CA ARG A 33 -5.82 1.29 11.79
C ARG A 33 -6.77 0.37 12.57
N GLN A 34 -7.87 -0.04 11.95
CA GLN A 34 -8.78 -1.07 12.46
C GLN A 34 -8.23 -2.49 12.24
N SER A 35 -7.43 -2.70 11.19
CA SER A 35 -6.88 -4.00 10.83
C SER A 35 -5.58 -4.35 11.55
N ALA A 36 -4.75 -3.36 11.91
CA ALA A 36 -3.46 -3.57 12.55
C ALA A 36 -3.10 -2.37 13.43
N THR A 37 -2.36 -2.63 14.51
CA THR A 37 -1.75 -1.56 15.31
C THR A 37 -0.54 -0.95 14.59
N LEU A 38 -0.05 0.19 15.08
CA LEU A 38 1.19 0.81 14.59
C LEU A 38 2.35 -0.20 14.66
N GLU A 39 2.57 -0.83 15.81
CA GLU A 39 3.66 -1.79 16.03
C GLU A 39 3.59 -3.00 15.09
N GLN A 40 2.39 -3.54 14.86
CA GLN A 40 2.17 -4.64 13.91
C GLN A 40 2.46 -4.22 12.47
N SER A 41 2.07 -3.00 12.11
CA SER A 41 2.31 -2.43 10.77
C SER A 41 3.80 -2.21 10.54
N GLU A 42 4.49 -1.58 11.49
CA GLU A 42 5.94 -1.38 11.41
C GLU A 42 6.70 -2.69 11.34
N THR A 43 6.36 -3.66 12.19
CA THR A 43 7.00 -4.99 12.19
C THR A 43 6.84 -5.68 10.84
N THR A 44 5.63 -5.61 10.27
CA THR A 44 5.34 -6.20 8.95
C THR A 44 6.15 -5.53 7.85
N LEU A 45 6.13 -4.19 7.78
CA LEU A 45 6.83 -3.42 6.76
C LEU A 45 8.36 -3.56 6.87
N ARG A 46 8.91 -3.58 8.10
CA ARG A 46 10.33 -3.89 8.35
C ARG A 46 10.69 -5.28 7.85
N THR A 47 9.87 -6.30 8.16
CA THR A 47 10.11 -7.67 7.69
C THR A 47 10.13 -7.75 6.17
N LEU A 48 9.21 -7.05 5.48
CA LEU A 48 9.21 -6.98 4.02
C LEU A 48 10.52 -6.36 3.50
N HIS A 49 10.91 -5.22 4.06
CA HIS A 49 12.13 -4.51 3.67
C HIS A 49 13.40 -5.35 3.94
N GLU A 50 13.48 -6.03 5.07
CA GLU A 50 14.60 -6.90 5.43
C GLU A 50 14.71 -8.10 4.48
N LYS A 51 13.58 -8.76 4.19
CA LYS A 51 13.57 -9.95 3.32
C LYS A 51 13.80 -9.61 1.85
N LEU A 52 13.18 -8.54 1.34
CA LEU A 52 13.20 -8.20 -0.09
C LEU A 52 14.28 -7.18 -0.45
N GLY A 53 14.74 -6.37 0.50
CA GLY A 53 15.64 -5.24 0.25
C GLY A 53 14.95 -4.08 -0.46
N SER A 54 15.74 -3.12 -0.91
CA SER A 54 15.22 -1.92 -1.57
C SER A 54 14.51 -2.23 -2.90
N VAL A 55 13.59 -1.36 -3.30
CA VAL A 55 12.99 -1.44 -4.64
C VAL A 55 13.99 -0.98 -5.69
N ARG A 56 14.13 -1.75 -6.77
CA ARG A 56 14.92 -1.36 -7.95
C ARG A 56 14.04 -0.76 -9.04
N VAL A 57 12.93 -1.44 -9.35
CA VAL A 57 12.00 -1.06 -10.42
C VAL A 57 10.59 -1.44 -10.00
N ARG A 58 9.62 -0.55 -10.26
CA ARG A 58 8.18 -0.82 -10.24
C ARG A 58 7.63 -0.67 -11.65
N ASP A 59 7.13 -1.76 -12.21
CA ASP A 59 6.43 -1.77 -13.48
C ASP A 59 4.92 -1.72 -13.19
N PHE A 60 4.25 -0.65 -13.64
CA PHE A 60 2.81 -0.50 -13.46
C PHE A 60 2.06 -1.62 -14.18
N GLU A 61 1.22 -2.35 -13.46
CA GLU A 61 0.42 -3.44 -14.03
C GLU A 61 -1.02 -2.99 -14.28
N THR A 62 -1.72 -2.50 -13.26
CA THR A 62 -3.11 -2.07 -13.40
C THR A 62 -3.54 -1.10 -12.30
N ALA A 63 -4.57 -0.31 -12.59
CA ALA A 63 -5.30 0.49 -11.63
C ALA A 63 -6.80 0.35 -11.90
N ARG A 64 -7.57 -0.04 -10.89
CA ARG A 64 -9.02 -0.27 -11.02
C ARG A 64 -9.78 0.42 -9.90
N GLU A 65 -10.75 1.23 -10.27
CA GLU A 65 -11.72 1.81 -9.34
C GLU A 65 -12.81 0.79 -9.02
N GLU A 66 -13.19 0.67 -7.75
CA GLU A 66 -14.25 -0.21 -7.27
C GLU A 66 -15.20 0.55 -6.34
N GLN A 67 -16.49 0.28 -6.48
CA GLN A 67 -17.53 0.78 -5.60
C GLN A 67 -18.15 -0.40 -4.86
N THR A 68 -17.85 -0.52 -3.58
CA THR A 68 -18.28 -1.67 -2.77
C THR A 68 -19.26 -1.22 -1.69
N SER A 69 -20.41 -1.89 -1.56
CA SER A 69 -21.39 -1.56 -0.52
C SER A 69 -21.15 -2.30 0.80
N THR A 70 -20.24 -3.28 0.81
CA THR A 70 -19.97 -4.19 1.94
C THR A 70 -18.45 -4.37 2.16
N ALA A 71 -18.07 -5.04 3.26
CA ALA A 71 -16.68 -5.35 3.61
C ALA A 71 -15.88 -6.04 2.47
N PRO A 72 -14.52 -5.95 2.46
CA PRO A 72 -13.66 -5.44 3.53
C PRO A 72 -13.50 -3.93 3.58
N ILE A 73 -13.78 -3.22 2.48
CA ILE A 73 -13.66 -1.76 2.38
C ILE A 73 -14.92 -1.25 1.65
N PRO A 74 -15.91 -0.71 2.39
CA PRO A 74 -17.05 -0.07 1.76
C PRO A 74 -16.66 1.29 1.18
N GLY A 75 -17.38 1.72 0.14
CA GLY A 75 -17.17 3.02 -0.49
C GLY A 75 -16.44 2.93 -1.84
N HIS A 76 -15.96 4.10 -2.28
CA HIS A 76 -15.19 4.23 -3.51
C HIS A 76 -13.72 3.96 -3.21
N SER A 77 -13.13 3.02 -3.93
CA SER A 77 -11.76 2.57 -3.73
C SER A 77 -11.02 2.46 -5.05
N LEU A 78 -9.70 2.49 -4.96
CA LEU A 78 -8.79 2.31 -6.09
C LEU A 78 -7.76 1.25 -5.71
N ILE A 79 -7.70 0.18 -6.50
CA ILE A 79 -6.70 -0.87 -6.35
C ILE A 79 -5.63 -0.67 -7.41
N VAL A 80 -4.39 -0.49 -7.00
CA VAL A 80 -3.23 -0.31 -7.88
C VAL A 80 -2.24 -1.45 -7.67
N ILE A 81 -1.79 -2.05 -8.76
CA ILE A 81 -0.89 -3.19 -8.77
C ILE A 81 0.38 -2.84 -9.55
N TYR A 82 1.52 -3.15 -8.95
CA TYR A 82 2.83 -3.09 -9.59
C TYR A 82 3.50 -4.46 -9.59
N GLN A 83 4.18 -4.78 -10.69
CA GLN A 83 5.20 -5.82 -10.70
C GLN A 83 6.53 -5.18 -10.29
N THR A 84 7.09 -5.66 -9.19
CA THR A 84 8.21 -4.98 -8.54
C THR A 84 9.41 -5.90 -8.48
N SER A 85 10.54 -5.37 -8.95
CA SER A 85 11.86 -5.99 -8.76
C SER A 85 12.52 -5.33 -7.55
N PHE A 86 12.74 -6.13 -6.51
CA PHE A 86 13.46 -5.77 -5.30
C PHE A 86 14.93 -6.22 -5.40
N GLU A 87 15.76 -5.86 -4.42
CA GLU A 87 17.14 -6.35 -4.36
C GLU A 87 17.23 -7.87 -4.23
N ARG A 88 16.31 -8.48 -3.47
CA ARG A 88 16.31 -9.91 -3.10
C ARG A 88 15.07 -10.64 -3.62
N GLY A 89 14.65 -10.33 -4.85
CA GLY A 89 13.59 -11.07 -5.54
C GLY A 89 12.62 -10.18 -6.30
N ARG A 90 11.54 -10.80 -6.76
CA ARG A 90 10.42 -10.09 -7.39
C ARG A 90 9.15 -10.31 -6.60
N GLY A 91 8.26 -9.34 -6.61
CA GLY A 91 6.96 -9.44 -5.97
C GLY A 91 5.93 -8.57 -6.67
N MET A 92 4.67 -8.82 -6.34
CA MET A 92 3.54 -8.00 -6.73
C MET A 92 3.17 -7.12 -5.55
N GLU A 93 3.29 -5.80 -5.70
CA GLU A 93 2.81 -4.82 -4.73
C GLU A 93 1.36 -4.47 -5.07
N THR A 94 0.48 -4.50 -4.06
CA THR A 94 -0.93 -4.10 -4.17
C THR A 94 -1.21 -2.99 -3.19
N PHE A 95 -1.63 -1.85 -3.70
CA PHE A 95 -2.06 -0.69 -2.95
C PHE A 95 -3.58 -0.57 -3.06
N THR A 96 -4.28 -0.44 -1.94
CA THR A 96 -5.70 -0.13 -1.92
C THR A 96 -5.91 1.23 -1.28
N LEU A 97 -6.39 2.17 -2.08
CA LEU A 97 -6.76 3.50 -1.65
C LEU A 97 -8.28 3.62 -1.54
N VAL A 98 -8.73 4.49 -0.65
CA VAL A 98 -10.15 4.70 -0.36
C VAL A 98 -10.47 6.17 -0.30
N GLU A 99 -11.65 6.54 -0.76
CA GLU A 99 -12.14 7.90 -0.70
C GLU A 99 -13.12 8.07 0.47
N HIS A 100 -12.75 8.93 1.42
CA HIS A 100 -13.60 9.35 2.53
C HIS A 100 -13.87 10.85 2.42
N GLY A 101 -15.14 11.23 2.23
CA GLY A 101 -15.54 12.65 2.19
C GLY A 101 -14.82 13.49 1.13
N GLY A 102 -14.48 12.90 -0.03
CA GLY A 102 -13.75 13.59 -1.11
C GLY A 102 -12.22 13.61 -0.96
N ARG A 103 -11.68 12.97 0.09
CA ARG A 103 -10.23 12.83 0.31
C ARG A 103 -9.81 11.37 0.23
N TRP A 104 -8.67 11.13 -0.39
CA TRP A 104 -8.12 9.79 -0.56
C TRP A 104 -7.15 9.44 0.57
N TYR A 105 -7.09 8.14 0.89
CA TYR A 105 -6.24 7.57 1.94
C TYR A 105 -5.75 6.18 1.54
N LEU A 106 -4.57 5.77 2.00
CA LEU A 106 -4.11 4.39 1.88
C LEU A 106 -4.81 3.52 2.93
N ALA A 107 -5.61 2.55 2.50
CA ALA A 107 -6.32 1.63 3.39
C ALA A 107 -5.60 0.29 3.56
N ARG A 108 -4.83 -0.12 2.55
CA ARG A 108 -4.07 -1.38 2.60
C ARG A 108 -2.87 -1.34 1.67
N TYR A 109 -1.79 -1.97 2.11
CA TYR A 109 -0.65 -2.31 1.28
C TYR A 109 -0.24 -3.75 1.54
N PHE A 110 0.05 -4.50 0.47
CA PHE A 110 0.41 -5.90 0.54
C PHE A 110 1.44 -6.24 -0.53
N VAL A 111 2.36 -7.15 -0.21
CA VAL A 111 3.36 -7.68 -1.15
C VAL A 111 3.26 -9.20 -1.20
N SER A 112 3.04 -9.73 -2.39
CA SER A 112 3.19 -11.16 -2.67
C SER A 112 4.53 -11.43 -3.33
N SER A 113 5.38 -12.26 -2.73
CA SER A 113 6.65 -12.66 -3.32
C SER A 113 7.02 -14.08 -2.90
N THR A 114 7.65 -14.84 -3.82
CA THR A 114 8.23 -16.15 -3.49
C THR A 114 9.42 -16.04 -2.55
N ALA A 115 10.08 -14.88 -2.47
CA ALA A 115 11.21 -14.63 -1.56
C ALA A 115 10.78 -14.39 -0.10
N LEU A 116 9.47 -14.32 0.18
CA LEU A 116 8.94 -14.20 1.54
C LEU A 116 8.71 -15.54 2.25
N LYS A 117 8.77 -16.65 1.50
CA LYS A 117 8.58 -18.02 2.00
C LYS A 117 9.77 -18.52 2.82
#